data_AF-A0A5B9D2R6-F1
#
_entry.id   AF-A0A5B9D2R6-F1
#
_cell.length_a   1.000
_cell.length_b   1.000
_cell.length_c   1.000
_cell.angle_alpha   90.00
_cell.angle_beta   90.00
_cell.angle_gamma   90.00
#
_symmetry.space_group_name_H-M   'P 1'
#
loop_
_entity.id
_entity.type
_entity.pdbx_description
1 polymer ?
#
loop_
_entity_poly.entity_id
_entity_poly.type
_entity_poly.pdbx_seq_one_letter_code
_entity_poly.pdbx_strand_id
1 'polypeptide(L)' 'MLSKPFAISELNDPSQVRVVFYSGGAFVHAPLNSVFDLLKSSLKTEIDGSLKDLEKRLESLSEEIEELKECLL' A
#
# COMPACT_ATOMS: atom_id res chain seq x y z
N MET A 1 36.77 -4.76 -9.35
CA MET A 1 36.82 -4.25 -7.97
C MET A 1 35.47 -4.52 -7.34
N LEU A 2 35.37 -5.42 -6.36
CA LEU A 2 34.16 -5.50 -5.54
C LEU A 2 34.22 -4.35 -4.54
N SER A 3 33.37 -3.34 -4.74
CA SER A 3 33.13 -2.31 -3.74
C SER A 3 32.66 -2.96 -2.44
N LYS A 4 33.25 -2.56 -1.32
CA LYS A 4 32.81 -2.97 0.02
C LYS A 4 31.29 -2.71 0.12
N PRO A 5 30.50 -3.65 0.68
CA PRO A 5 29.08 -3.38 0.93
C PRO A 5 28.94 -2.12 1.76
N PHE A 6 28.05 -1.23 1.36
CA PHE A 6 27.71 0.01 2.05
C PHE A 6 26.20 0.10 2.23
N ALA A 7 25.74 0.69 3.32
CA ALA A 7 24.32 0.90 3.53
C ALA A 7 23.80 2.05 2.64
N ILE A 8 22.53 2.00 2.26
CA ILE A 8 21.88 3.09 1.50
C ILE A 8 21.94 4.41 2.29
N SER A 9 21.91 4.35 3.63
CA SER A 9 22.04 5.51 4.51
C SER A 9 23.41 6.19 4.47
N GLU A 10 24.44 5.50 3.96
CA GLU A 10 25.79 6.05 3.80
C GLU A 10 25.95 6.82 2.48
N LEU A 11 24.92 6.85 1.63
CA LEU A 11 24.91 7.64 0.40
C LEU A 11 24.62 9.11 0.70
N ASN A 12 25.43 10.00 0.12
CA ASN A 12 25.19 11.45 0.21
C ASN A 12 23.83 11.86 -0.38
N ASP A 13 23.35 11.13 -1.39
CA ASP A 13 22.04 11.32 -2.00
C ASP A 13 21.36 9.96 -2.23
N PRO A 14 20.52 9.50 -1.27
CA PRO A 14 19.77 8.24 -1.39
C PRO A 14 18.77 8.23 -2.56
N SER A 15 18.43 9.39 -3.13
CA SER A 15 17.53 9.47 -4.29
C SER A 15 18.17 8.91 -5.58
N GLN A 16 19.50 8.76 -5.60
CA GLN A 16 20.23 8.17 -6.72
C GLN A 16 20.15 6.63 -6.76
N VAL A 17 19.62 5.99 -5.72
CA VAL A 17 19.48 4.53 -5.73
C VAL A 17 18.44 4.14 -6.75
N ARG A 18 18.85 3.31 -7.71
CA ARG A 18 17.96 2.75 -8.73
C ARG A 18 17.77 1.26 -8.51
N VAL A 19 16.55 0.82 -8.77
CA VAL A 19 16.16 -0.59 -8.78
C VAL A 19 15.94 -1.01 -10.22
N VAL A 20 16.40 -2.21 -10.55
CA VAL A 20 16.14 -2.84 -11.85
C VAL A 20 15.13 -3.96 -11.65
N PHE A 21 14.03 -3.89 -12.39
CA PHE A 21 13.01 -4.92 -12.47
C PHE A 21 13.18 -5.68 -13.78
N TYR A 22 13.00 -6.99 -13.73
CA TYR A 22 12.84 -7.81 -14.92
C TYR A 22 11.38 -8.23 -15.02
N SER A 23 10.69 -7.81 -16.07
CA SER A 23 9.28 -8.13 -16.29
C SER A 23 8.98 -8.17 -17.78
N GLY A 24 8.15 -9.13 -18.22
CA GLY A 24 7.71 -9.23 -19.60
C GLY A 24 8.83 -9.39 -20.64
N GLY A 25 9.99 -9.94 -20.24
CA GLY A 25 11.14 -10.10 -21.12
C GLY A 25 12.06 -8.87 -21.22
N ALA A 26 11.76 -7.78 -20.52
CA ALA A 26 12.54 -6.55 -20.53
C ALA A 26 13.07 -6.16 -19.14
N PHE A 27 14.20 -5.47 -19.12
CA PHE A 27 14.72 -4.79 -17.93
C PHE A 27 14.18 -3.36 -17.89
N VAL A 28 13.56 -3.01 -16.77
CA VAL A 28 13.05 -1.66 -16.49
C VAL A 28 13.75 -1.14 -15.25
N HIS A 29 14.15 0.12 -15.24
CA HIS A 29 14.75 0.73 -14.04
C HIS A 29 13.88 1.85 -13.50
N ALA A 30 13.81 1.97 -12.18
CA ALA A 30 13.13 3.07 -11.51
C ALA A 30 13.94 3.57 -10.32
N PRO A 31 13.84 4.87 -9.95
CA PRO A 31 14.33 5.35 -8.67
C PRO A 31 13.65 4.59 -7.51
N LEU A 32 14.43 4.18 -6.51
CA LEU A 32 13.95 3.39 -5.38
C LEU A 32 12.86 4.14 -4.59
N ASN A 33 13.03 5.45 -4.38
CA ASN A 33 12.05 6.29 -3.71
C ASN A 33 10.70 6.31 -4.44
N SER A 34 10.71 6.44 -5.77
CA SER A 34 9.47 6.43 -6.57
C SER A 34 8.72 5.10 -6.48
N VAL A 35 9.44 3.98 -6.38
CA VAL A 35 8.83 2.65 -6.15
C VAL A 35 8.13 2.62 -4.80
N PHE A 36 8.77 3.12 -3.74
CA PHE A 36 8.16 3.17 -2.41
C PHE A 36 6.95 4.09 -2.35
N ASP A 37 7.00 5.26 -3.01
CA ASP A 37 5.86 6.18 -3.08
C ASP A 37 4.65 5.53 -3.79
N LEU A 38 4.91 4.78 -4.87
CA LEU A 38 3.88 4.02 -5.58
C LEU A 38 3.28 2.92 -4.69
N LEU A 39 4.11 2.15 -3.98
CA LEU A 39 3.65 1.12 -3.06
C LEU A 39 2.82 1.71 -1.92
N LYS A 40 3.30 2.81 -1.32
CA LYS A 40 2.63 3.49 -0.22
C LYS A 40 1.27 4.04 -0.65
N SER A 41 1.18 4.65 -1.82
CA SER A 41 -0.10 5.16 -2.35
C SER A 41 -1.07 4.02 -2.66
N SER A 42 -0.60 2.95 -3.30
CA SER A 42 -1.42 1.77 -3.61
C SER A 42 -1.99 1.11 -2.35
N LEU A 43 -1.13 0.85 -1.35
CA LEU A 43 -1.55 0.29 -0.07
C LEU A 43 -2.54 1.20 0.65
N LYS A 44 -2.30 2.52 0.64
CA LYS A 44 -3.23 3.47 1.27
C LYS A 44 -4.60 3.39 0.61
N THR A 45 -4.67 3.37 -0.72
CA THR A 45 -5.95 3.27 -1.44
C THR A 45 -6.67 1.97 -1.15
N GLU A 46 -5.96 0.84 -1.09
CA GLU A 46 -6.55 -0.47 -0.78
C GLU A 46 -7.10 -0.55 0.66
N ILE A 47 -6.33 -0.02 1.62
CA ILE A 47 -6.74 0.05 3.02
C ILE A 47 -7.95 0.99 3.18
N ASP A 48 -7.89 2.20 2.61
CA ASP A 48 -8.99 3.16 2.67
C ASP A 48 -10.28 2.60 2.03
N GLY A 49 -10.14 1.85 0.93
CA GLY A 49 -11.27 1.16 0.28
C GLY A 49 -11.87 0.07 1.17
N SER A 50 -11.02 -0.76 1.78
CA SER A 50 -11.44 -1.86 2.66
C SER A 50 -12.12 -1.34 3.92
N LEU A 51 -11.64 -0.24 4.50
CA LEU A 51 -12.26 0.39 5.67
C LEU A 51 -13.65 0.92 5.36
N LYS A 52 -13.83 1.59 4.21
CA LYS A 52 -15.15 2.09 3.78
C LYS A 52 -16.15 0.97 3.53
N ASP A 53 -15.71 -0.16 2.97
CA ASP A 53 -16.58 -1.32 2.81
C ASP A 53 -17.03 -1.88 4.16
N LEU A 54 -16.09 -1.98 5.10
CA LEU A 54 -16.36 -2.47 6.45
C LEU A 54 -17.31 -1.55 7.21
N GLU A 55 -17.13 -0.23 7.12
CA GLU A 55 -18.03 0.77 7.71
C GLU A 55 -19.46 0.60 7.20
N LYS A 56 -19.66 0.49 5.88
CA LYS A 56 -20.99 0.27 5.30
C LYS A 56 -21.65 -1.02 5.76
N ARG A 57 -20.87 -2.10 5.86
CA ARG A 57 -21.38 -3.38 6.36
C ARG A 57 -21.79 -3.28 7.82
N LEU A 58 -21.04 -2.52 8.62
CA LEU A 58 -21.33 -2.32 10.04
C LEU A 58 -22.58 -1.45 10.23
N GLU A 59 -22.77 -0.43 9.39
CA GLU A 59 -23.98 0.41 9.35
C GLU A 59 -25.21 -0.43 8.99
N SER A 60 -25.14 -1.22 7.91
CA SER A 60 -26.22 -2.15 7.49
C SER A 60 -26.57 -3.17 8.58
N LEU A 61 -25.56 -3.74 9.25
CA LEU A 61 -25.78 -4.66 10.38
C LEU A 61 -26.44 -3.95 11.57
N SER A 62 -26.10 -2.68 11.81
CA SER A 62 -26.70 -1.88 12.88
C SER A 62 -28.19 -1.65 12.61
N GLU A 63 -28.54 -1.29 11.37
CA GLU A 63 -29.93 -1.10 10.93
C GLU A 63 -30.74 -2.39 11.07
N GLU A 64 -30.22 -3.51 10.57
CA GLU A 64 -30.88 -4.82 10.69
C GLU A 64 -31.15 -5.22 12.16
N ILE A 65 -30.20 -4.95 13.06
CA ILE A 65 -30.37 -5.21 14.50
C ILE A 65 -31.45 -4.32 15.10
N GLU A 66 -31.56 -3.07 14.66
CA GLU A 66 -32.57 -2.12 15.14
C GLU A 66 -33.97 -2.54 14.69
N GLU A 67 -34.14 -2.88 13.41
CA GLU A 67 -35.40 -3.44 12.88
C GLU A 67 -35.84 -4.71 13.62
N LEU A 68 -34.90 -5.62 13.91
CA LEU A 68 -35.18 -6.84 14.67
C LEU A 68 -35.63 -6.55 16.10
N LYS A 69 -35.06 -5.52 16.75
CA LYS A 69 -35.50 -5.11 18.09
C LYS A 69 -36.91 -4.55 18.07
N GLU A 70 -37.28 -3.77 17.04
CA GLU A 70 -38.62 -3.24 16.88
C GLU A 70 -39.66 -4.35 16.65
N CYS A 71 -39.30 -5.42 15.93
CA CYS A 71 -40.20 -6.56 15.70
C CYS A 71 -40.44 -7.45 16.95
N LEU A 72 -39.62 -7.31 18.00
CA LEU A 72 -39.72 -8.07 19.25
C LEU A 72 -40.51 -7.34 20.35
N LEU A 73 -40.94 -6.09 20.11
CA LEU A 73 -41.78 -5.26 20.98
C LEU A 73 -43.26 -5.32 20.55
#